data_AF-A0A662Q5Q7-F1
#
_entry.id   AF-A0A662Q5Q7-F1
#
_cell.length_a   1.000
_cell.length_b   1.000
_cell.length_c   1.000
_cell.angle_alpha   90.00
_cell.angle_beta   90.00
_cell.angle_gamma   90.00
#
_symmetry.space_group_name_H-M   'P 1'
#
loop_
_entity.id
_entity.type
_entity.pdbx_description
1 polymer ?
#
loop_
_entity_poly.entity_id
_entity_poly.type
_entity_poly.pdbx_seq_one_letter_code
_entity_poly.pdbx_strand_id
1 'polypeptide(L)'
;MEEYKDSWREMTIREARNGFLAHFATYVIINGFLIFLNLWSSPNAIWFPWILAGWGIGLAFHGIFSRASHVLNELKKREALAELMARERRKQT
;
A
#
# COMPACT_ATOMS: atom_id res chain seq x y z
N MET A 1 -22.54 7.19 16.73
CA MET A 1 -22.32 6.66 15.35
C MET A 1 -21.09 7.26 14.69
N GLU A 2 -20.79 8.56 14.85
CA GLU A 2 -19.58 9.17 14.26
C GLU A 2 -18.28 8.63 14.88
N GLU A 3 -18.21 8.51 16.21
CA GLU A 3 -17.03 8.01 16.92
C GLU A 3 -16.63 6.57 16.51
N TYR A 4 -17.63 5.72 16.22
CA TYR A 4 -17.40 4.38 15.67
C TYR A 4 -16.82 4.41 14.25
N LYS A 5 -17.32 5.31 13.38
CA LYS A 5 -16.81 5.45 12.01
C LYS A 5 -15.40 6.01 12.00
N ASP A 6 -15.07 6.94 12.89
CA ASP A 6 -13.73 7.51 13.00
C ASP A 6 -12.73 6.46 13.49
N SER A 7 -13.08 5.69 14.52
CA SER A 7 -12.27 4.56 15.00
C SER A 7 -12.02 3.52 13.90
N TRP A 8 -13.05 3.21 13.09
CA TRP A 8 -12.92 2.26 11.98
C TRP A 8 -11.98 2.78 10.88
N ARG A 9 -12.10 4.05 10.51
CA ARG A 9 -11.22 4.70 9.53
C ARG A 9 -9.76 4.70 9.99
N GLU A 10 -9.51 5.01 11.26
CA GLU A 10 -8.16 4.98 11.84
C GLU A 10 -7.54 3.58 11.79
N MET A 11 -8.32 2.54 12.13
CA MET A 11 -7.86 1.15 12.05
C MET A 11 -7.49 0.75 10.62
N THR A 12 -8.34 1.06 9.64
CA THR A 12 -8.08 0.72 8.22
C THR A 12 -6.81 1.41 7.70
N ILE A 13 -6.59 2.67 8.06
CA ILE A 13 -5.37 3.40 7.68
C ILE A 13 -4.14 2.76 8.31
N ARG A 14 -4.24 2.36 9.57
CA ARG A 14 -3.14 1.73 10.31
C ARG A 14 -2.79 0.36 9.73
N GLU A 15 -3.78 -0.46 9.38
CA GLU A 15 -3.56 -1.74 8.69
C GLU A 15 -2.90 -1.55 7.33
N ALA A 16 -3.39 -0.64 6.49
CA ALA A 16 -2.80 -0.34 5.19
C ALA A 16 -1.32 0.08 5.33
N ARG A 17 -1.03 0.95 6.31
CA ARG A 17 0.34 1.40 6.61
C ARG A 17 1.24 0.27 7.09
N ASN A 18 0.73 -0.59 7.97
CA ASN A 18 1.48 -1.74 8.49
C ASN A 18 1.80 -2.76 7.38
N GLY A 19 0.86 -3.01 6.48
CA GLY A 19 1.08 -3.88 5.31
C GLY A 19 2.19 -3.35 4.39
N PHE A 20 2.18 -2.04 4.11
CA PHE A 20 3.25 -1.39 3.34
C PHE A 20 4.59 -1.44 4.06
N LEU A 21 4.62 -1.17 5.38
CA LEU A 21 5.84 -1.25 6.20
C LEU A 21 6.47 -2.64 6.16
N ALA A 22 5.66 -3.69 6.22
CA ALA A 22 6.15 -5.07 6.09
C ALA A 22 6.79 -5.33 4.72
N HIS A 23 6.15 -4.87 3.63
CA HIS A 23 6.70 -5.01 2.28
C HIS A 23 7.98 -4.18 2.09
N PHE A 24 8.02 -2.97 2.65
CA PHE A 24 9.19 -2.11 2.63
C PHE A 24 10.36 -2.73 3.42
N ALA A 25 10.11 -3.29 4.60
CA ALA A 25 11.13 -3.96 5.40
C ALA A 25 11.72 -5.17 4.66
N THR A 26 10.87 -6.02 4.08
CA THR A 26 11.30 -7.14 3.23
C THR A 26 12.14 -6.66 2.05
N TYR A 27 11.73 -5.57 1.38
CA TYR A 27 12.47 -4.99 0.29
C TYR A 27 13.88 -4.55 0.72
N VAL A 28 14.01 -3.85 1.84
CA VAL A 28 15.31 -3.38 2.36
C VAL A 28 16.21 -4.56 2.73
N ILE A 29 15.68 -5.57 3.42
CA ILE A 29 16.45 -6.75 3.87
C ILE A 29 16.98 -7.53 2.67
N ILE A 30 16.10 -7.87 1.72
CA ILE A 30 16.49 -8.67 0.54
C ILE A 30 17.47 -7.90 -0.34
N ASN A 31 17.20 -6.62 -0.65
CA ASN A 31 18.11 -5.83 -1.48
C ASN A 31 19.45 -5.59 -0.79
N GLY A 32 19.47 -5.33 0.53
CA GLY A 32 20.70 -5.20 1.29
C GLY A 32 21.56 -6.46 1.21
N PHE A 33 20.94 -7.63 1.36
CA PHE A 33 21.61 -8.93 1.19
C PHE A 33 22.13 -9.16 -0.24
N LEU A 34 21.33 -8.82 -1.27
CA LEU A 34 21.74 -8.98 -2.67
C LEU A 34 22.88 -8.02 -3.06
N ILE A 35 22.87 -6.78 -2.57
CA ILE A 35 23.98 -5.83 -2.76
C ILE A 35 25.25 -6.41 -2.14
N PHE A 36 25.16 -6.88 -0.89
CA PHE A 36 26.29 -7.51 -0.21
C PHE A 36 26.83 -8.71 -1.01
N LEU A 37 25.95 -9.62 -1.46
CA LEU A 37 26.35 -10.77 -2.27
C LEU A 37 26.96 -10.38 -3.61
N ASN A 38 26.41 -9.38 -4.30
CA ASN A 38 26.94 -8.92 -5.58
C ASN A 38 28.38 -8.40 -5.43
N LEU A 39 28.61 -7.55 -4.43
CA LEU A 39 29.92 -6.97 -4.15
C LEU A 39 30.92 -8.02 -3.63
N TRP A 40 30.45 -9.00 -2.85
CA TRP A 40 31.30 -10.08 -2.31
C TRP A 40 31.67 -11.12 -3.38
N SER A 41 30.71 -11.55 -4.20
CA SER A 41 30.89 -12.66 -5.14
C SER A 41 31.51 -12.23 -6.46
N SER A 42 31.14 -11.06 -6.99
CA SER A 42 31.60 -10.60 -8.30
C SER A 42 31.59 -9.08 -8.38
N PRO A 43 32.58 -8.39 -7.78
CA PRO A 43 32.66 -6.93 -7.80
C PRO A 43 32.78 -6.35 -9.22
N ASN A 44 33.24 -7.15 -10.19
CA ASN A 44 33.34 -6.76 -11.60
C ASN A 44 32.02 -6.87 -12.39
N ALA A 45 30.98 -7.48 -11.82
CA ALA A 45 29.68 -7.70 -12.48
C ALA A 45 28.54 -7.17 -11.61
N ILE A 46 28.23 -5.89 -11.77
CA ILE A 46 27.20 -5.19 -11.00
C ILE A 46 25.81 -5.50 -11.57
N TRP A 47 25.07 -6.41 -10.95
CA TRP A 47 23.70 -6.78 -11.35
C TRP A 47 22.62 -6.30 -10.36
N PHE A 48 23.00 -5.92 -9.13
CA PHE A 48 22.04 -5.47 -8.12
C PHE A 48 21.13 -4.30 -8.55
N PRO A 49 21.56 -3.32 -9.39
CA PRO A 49 20.70 -2.19 -9.76
C PRO A 49 19.46 -2.63 -10.52
N TRP A 50 19.55 -3.72 -11.30
CA TRP A 50 18.40 -4.25 -12.04
C TRP A 50 17.36 -4.88 -11.13
N ILE A 51 17.78 -5.56 -10.06
CA ILE A 51 16.85 -6.11 -9.05
C ILE A 51 16.20 -4.97 -8.24
N LEU A 52 17.01 -3.99 -7.85
CA LEU A 52 16.56 -2.78 -7.15
C LEU A 52 15.53 -2.02 -7.99
N ALA A 53 15.80 -1.81 -9.28
CA ALA A 53 14.89 -1.12 -10.18
C ALA A 53 13.61 -1.93 -10.44
N GLY A 54 13.72 -3.24 -10.72
CA GLY A 54 12.56 -4.07 -11.02
C GLY A 54 11.56 -4.14 -9.86
N TRP A 55 12.05 -4.38 -8.65
CA TRP A 55 11.20 -4.50 -7.46
C TRP A 55 10.84 -3.14 -6.86
N GLY A 56 11.73 -2.16 -6.96
CA GLY A 56 11.55 -0.82 -6.41
C GLY A 56 10.40 -0.06 -7.05
N ILE A 57 10.13 -0.29 -8.34
CA ILE A 57 8.96 0.28 -9.02
C ILE A 57 7.66 -0.22 -8.39
N GLY A 58 7.52 -1.53 -8.18
CA GLY A 58 6.34 -2.11 -7.54
C GLY A 58 6.10 -1.58 -6.12
N LEU A 59 7.18 -1.40 -5.35
CA LEU A 59 7.12 -0.80 -4.02
C LEU A 59 6.70 0.66 -4.05
N ALA A 60 7.18 1.44 -5.02
CA ALA A 60 6.81 2.84 -5.19
C ALA A 60 5.30 2.98 -5.48
N PHE A 61 4.75 2.15 -6.37
CA PHE A 61 3.31 2.11 -6.62
C PHE A 61 2.54 1.71 -5.35
N HIS A 62 2.99 0.68 -4.63
CA HIS A 62 2.31 0.25 -3.41
C HIS A 62 2.29 1.35 -2.34
N GLY A 63 3.37 2.13 -2.21
CA GLY A 63 3.44 3.26 -1.29
C GLY A 63 2.48 4.40 -1.66
N ILE A 64 2.32 4.68 -2.96
CA ILE A 64 1.37 5.68 -3.46
C ILE A 64 -0.08 5.27 -3.14
N PHE A 65 -0.42 4.00 -3.36
CA PHE A 65 -1.78 3.50 -3.13
C PHE A 65 -2.11 3.22 -1.65
N SER A 66 -1.12 2.84 -0.84
CA SER A 66 -1.28 2.62 0.62
C SER A 66 -1.38 3.94 1.41
N ARG A 67 -1.13 5.10 0.76
CA ARG A 67 -1.21 6.40 1.43
C ARG A 67 -2.62 6.62 2.01
N ALA A 68 -2.65 7.05 3.27
CA ALA A 68 -3.88 7.28 4.03
C ALA A 68 -4.93 8.11 3.27
N SER A 69 -4.48 9.13 2.52
CA SER A 69 -5.35 9.97 1.69
C SER A 69 -6.08 9.20 0.59
N HIS A 70 -5.42 8.22 -0.02
CA HIS A 70 -6.00 7.42 -1.10
C HIS A 70 -7.03 6.43 -0.55
N VAL A 71 -6.70 5.78 0.56
CA VAL A 71 -7.59 4.86 1.28
C VAL A 71 -8.86 5.58 1.77
N LEU A 72 -8.72 6.75 2.40
CA LEU A 72 -9.87 7.56 2.86
C LEU A 72 -10.76 8.02 1.72
N ASN A 73 -10.19 8.44 0.59
CA ASN A 73 -10.96 8.86 -0.58
C ASN A 73 -11.75 7.71 -1.19
N GLU A 74 -11.16 6.52 -1.24
CA GLU A 74 -11.84 5.31 -1.73
C GLU A 74 -12.99 4.90 -0.80
N LEU A 75 -12.78 4.96 0.52
CA LEU A 75 -13.85 4.70 1.50
C LEU A 75 -15.01 5.69 1.35
N LYS A 76 -14.72 7.00 1.23
CA LYS A 76 -15.77 8.02 1.02
C LYS A 76 -16.56 7.78 -0.26
N LYS A 77 -15.91 7.39 -1.36
CA LYS A 77 -16.59 7.04 -2.62
C LYS A 77 -17.52 5.86 -2.44
N ARG A 78 -17.08 4.82 -1.72
CA ARG A 78 -17.91 3.63 -1.43
C ARG A 78 -19.09 3.96 -0.54
N GLU A 79 -18.90 4.79 0.49
CA GLU A 79 -20.00 5.29 1.34
C GLU A 79 -21.03 6.07 0.50
N ALA A 80 -20.59 7.00 -0.33
CA ALA A 80 -21.48 7.78 -1.20
C ALA A 80 -22.25 6.89 -2.18
N LEU A 81 -21.59 5.90 -2.79
CA LEU A 81 -22.23 4.95 -3.71
C LEU A 81 -23.27 4.07 -2.99
N ALA A 82 -22.97 3.61 -1.78
CA ALA A 82 -23.90 2.84 -0.97
C ALA A 82 -25.15 3.65 -0.59
N GLU A 83 -24.98 4.93 -0.25
CA GLU A 83 -26.10 5.84 0.02
C GLU A 83 -26.98 6.06 -1.22
N LEU A 84 -26.38 6.20 -2.41
CA LEU A 84 -27.12 6.33 -3.67
C LEU A 84 -27.95 5.07 -3.96
N MET A 85 -27.34 3.88 -3.89
CA MET A 85 -28.05 2.62 -4.09
C MET A 85 -29.18 2.41 -3.08
N ALA A 86 -29.00 2.80 -1.82
CA ALA A 86 -30.04 2.72 -0.80
C ALA A 86 -31.22 3.67 -1.10
N ARG A 87 -30.94 4.88 -1.62
CA ARG A 87 -31.97 5.83 -2.05
C ARG A 87 -32.74 5.32 -3.26
N GLU A 88 -32.06 4.71 -4.24
CA GLU A 88 -32.72 4.12 -5.41
C GLU A 88 -33.66 2.97 -5.03
N ARG A 89 -33.22 2.05 -4.15
CA ARG A 89 -34.09 0.98 -3.64
C ARG A 89 -35.36 1.52 -2.97
N ARG A 90 -35.24 2.57 -2.15
CA ARG A 90 -36.40 3.19 -1.47
C ARG A 90 -37.36 3.90 -2.42
N LYS A 91 -36.92 4.33 -3.61
CA LYS A 91 -37.78 4.96 -4.63
C LYS A 91 -38.53 3.96 -5.50
N GLN A 92 -38.08 2.70 -5.54
CA GLN A 92 -38.71 1.61 -6.28
C GLN A 92 -39.73 0.81 -5.46
N THR A 93 -39.85 1.10 -4.15
CA THR A 93 -40.85 0.53 -3.23
C THR A 93 -41.94 1.55 -2.98
#